data_AF-A0A0Q7KFM9-F1
#
_entry.id   AF-A0A0Q7KFM9-F1
#
_cell.length_a   1.000
_cell.length_b   1.000
_cell.length_c   1.000
_cell.angle_alpha   90.00
_cell.angle_beta   90.00
_cell.angle_gamma   90.00
#
_symmetry.space_group_name_H-M   'P 1'
#
loop_
_entity.id
_entity.type
_entity.pdbx_description
1 polymer ?
#
loop_
_entity_poly.entity_id
_entity_poly.type
_entity_poly.pdbx_seq_one_letter_code
_entity_poly.pdbx_strand_id
1 'polypeptide(L)'
;MHRTDDEYLIGDVARLSGTTVRTLHHYESVGLLAPSARTSAGYRLYTRDDLDRLTRILYYRDLDFDLETITTLLDESDDHVGQLRRQHGLLTDRLARIRVMVAALEKEMSAHMNGNELTAEQKLEIFGADYDPAYEVEAEQRWGDTEAWRQSQERTAAFTPDDWRRIKADTDAFNARLAAAFAAGVSPGSDEADRLAEEHLAGLRTYYDADHAMHRQVASLYTDDERYARPYEELAPGLATWLRAVIDANAEHHD
;
A
#
# COMPACT_ATOMS: atom_id res chain seq x y z
N MET A 1 -32.26 -50.00 -22.88
CA MET A 1 -32.45 -49.75 -21.43
C MET A 1 -31.11 -49.23 -20.91
N HIS A 2 -31.04 -47.94 -20.60
CA HIS A 2 -29.81 -47.16 -20.42
C HIS A 2 -29.22 -47.45 -19.02
N ARG A 3 -28.02 -48.02 -18.93
CA ARG A 3 -27.26 -48.12 -17.67
C ARG A 3 -26.63 -46.75 -17.41
N THR A 4 -27.21 -45.99 -16.48
CA THR A 4 -26.60 -44.81 -15.87
C THR A 4 -25.57 -45.28 -14.83
N ASP A 5 -24.40 -45.71 -15.29
CA ASP A 5 -23.27 -46.13 -14.44
C ASP A 5 -22.40 -44.94 -14.07
N ASP A 6 -22.77 -44.18 -13.04
CA ASP A 6 -21.83 -43.30 -12.32
C ASP A 6 -22.25 -43.20 -10.85
N GLU A 7 -22.33 -44.35 -10.19
CA GLU A 7 -22.52 -44.46 -8.74
C GLU A 7 -21.16 -44.66 -8.06
N TYR A 8 -20.86 -43.80 -7.07
CA TYR A 8 -19.58 -43.77 -6.37
C TYR A 8 -19.72 -44.28 -4.94
N LEU A 9 -18.80 -45.14 -4.51
CA LEU A 9 -18.71 -45.50 -3.09
C LEU A 9 -18.09 -44.34 -2.30
N ILE A 10 -18.39 -44.27 -1.01
CA ILE A 10 -17.90 -43.19 -0.13
C ILE A 10 -16.37 -43.01 -0.17
N GLY A 11 -15.61 -44.09 -0.37
CA GLY A 11 -14.15 -44.03 -0.51
C GLY A 11 -13.70 -43.39 -1.82
N ASP A 12 -14.42 -43.64 -2.91
CA ASP A 12 -14.17 -43.02 -4.21
C ASP A 12 -14.52 -41.52 -4.15
N VAL A 13 -15.65 -41.17 -3.52
CA VAL A 13 -16.05 -39.78 -3.30
C VAL A 13 -15.00 -39.03 -2.47
N ALA A 14 -14.53 -39.60 -1.36
CA ALA A 14 -13.51 -39.01 -0.52
C ALA A 14 -12.22 -38.70 -1.30
N ARG A 15 -11.77 -39.66 -2.13
CA ARG A 15 -10.59 -39.50 -2.98
C ARG A 15 -10.79 -38.43 -4.05
N LEU A 16 -11.94 -38.43 -4.74
CA LEU A 16 -12.23 -37.49 -5.83
C LEU A 16 -12.38 -36.06 -5.34
N SER A 17 -13.00 -35.87 -4.18
CA SER A 17 -13.27 -34.54 -3.63
C SER A 17 -12.18 -34.04 -2.68
N GLY A 18 -11.09 -34.80 -2.50
CA GLY A 18 -10.01 -34.45 -1.58
C GLY A 18 -10.44 -34.33 -0.11
N THR A 19 -11.56 -34.93 0.28
CA THR A 19 -12.08 -34.89 1.66
C THR A 19 -11.89 -36.22 2.36
N THR A 20 -12.17 -36.27 3.66
CA THR A 20 -12.10 -37.53 4.42
C THR A 20 -13.45 -38.22 4.48
N VAL A 21 -13.45 -39.55 4.53
CA VAL A 21 -14.68 -40.34 4.80
C VAL A 21 -15.38 -39.86 6.08
N ARG A 22 -14.60 -39.46 7.09
CA ARG A 22 -15.12 -38.87 8.34
C ARG A 22 -15.88 -37.57 8.08
N THR A 23 -15.38 -36.71 7.21
CA THR A 23 -16.05 -35.45 6.80
C THR A 23 -17.36 -35.75 6.07
N LEU A 24 -17.37 -36.73 5.16
CA LEU A 24 -18.59 -37.13 4.45
C LEU A 24 -19.65 -37.70 5.40
N HIS A 25 -19.26 -38.54 6.37
CA HIS A 25 -20.17 -38.99 7.42
C HIS A 25 -20.67 -37.84 8.28
N HIS A 26 -19.83 -36.85 8.56
CA HIS A 26 -20.25 -35.68 9.30
C HIS A 26 -21.31 -34.88 8.51
N TYR A 27 -21.10 -34.64 7.21
CA TYR A 27 -22.08 -33.97 6.36
C TYR A 27 -23.40 -34.74 6.25
N GLU A 28 -23.36 -36.07 6.19
CA GLU A 28 -24.57 -36.90 6.28
C GLU A 28 -25.27 -36.75 7.64
N SER A 29 -24.51 -36.76 8.74
CA SER A 29 -25.08 -36.66 10.10
C SER A 29 -25.79 -35.33 10.38
N VAL A 30 -25.34 -34.25 9.74
CA VAL A 30 -25.96 -32.92 9.86
C VAL A 30 -26.97 -32.63 8.75
N GLY A 31 -27.26 -33.63 7.89
CA GLY A 31 -28.25 -33.51 6.80
C GLY A 31 -27.76 -32.71 5.58
N LEU A 32 -26.49 -32.33 5.53
CA LEU A 32 -25.93 -31.48 4.49
C LEU A 32 -25.67 -32.24 3.18
N LEU A 33 -25.29 -33.52 3.26
CA LEU A 33 -25.07 -34.39 2.11
C LEU A 33 -25.55 -35.82 2.42
N ALA A 34 -26.57 -36.30 1.73
CA ALA A 34 -27.08 -37.67 1.86
C ALA A 34 -26.72 -38.51 0.64
N PRO A 35 -26.39 -39.81 0.79
CA PRO A 35 -26.21 -40.70 -0.35
C PRO A 35 -27.56 -40.95 -1.04
N SER A 36 -27.59 -40.84 -2.36
CA SER A 36 -28.77 -41.11 -3.18
C SER A 36 -29.27 -42.56 -3.07
N ALA A 37 -28.37 -43.53 -2.83
CA ALA A 37 -28.75 -44.93 -2.73
C ALA A 37 -27.83 -45.73 -1.78
N ARG A 38 -28.21 -46.99 -1.56
CA ARG A 38 -27.36 -47.98 -0.88
C ARG A 38 -27.35 -49.29 -1.68
N THR A 39 -26.19 -49.93 -1.74
CA THR A 39 -26.04 -51.29 -2.30
C THR A 39 -26.85 -52.31 -1.50
N SER A 40 -27.09 -53.49 -2.08
CA SER A 40 -27.71 -54.64 -1.38
C SER A 40 -26.96 -55.09 -0.13
N ALA A 41 -25.65 -54.83 -0.06
CA ALA A 41 -24.80 -55.10 1.11
C ALA A 41 -24.76 -53.93 2.13
N GLY A 42 -25.50 -52.84 1.89
CA GLY A 42 -25.64 -51.71 2.80
C GLY A 42 -24.62 -50.57 2.63
N TYR A 43 -23.69 -50.67 1.67
CA TYR A 43 -22.75 -49.59 1.35
C TYR A 43 -23.45 -48.39 0.71
N ARG A 44 -22.98 -47.18 1.02
CA ARG A 44 -23.48 -45.91 0.47
C ARG A 44 -23.06 -45.73 -0.98
N LEU A 45 -24.01 -45.28 -1.80
CA LEU A 45 -23.81 -44.94 -3.20
C LEU A 45 -24.20 -43.49 -3.42
N TYR A 46 -23.27 -42.75 -4.02
CA TYR A 46 -23.43 -41.35 -4.36
C TYR A 46 -23.57 -41.21 -5.87
N THR A 47 -24.55 -40.44 -6.31
CA THR A 47 -24.74 -40.11 -7.73
C THR A 47 -23.91 -38.88 -8.12
N ARG A 48 -23.92 -38.55 -9.41
CA ARG A 48 -23.32 -37.31 -9.90
C ARG A 48 -23.94 -36.05 -9.26
N ASP A 49 -25.24 -36.06 -9.02
CA ASP A 49 -25.93 -34.93 -8.37
C ASP A 49 -25.46 -34.75 -6.92
N ASP A 50 -25.18 -35.85 -6.22
CA ASP A 50 -24.59 -35.79 -4.88
C ASP A 50 -23.17 -35.21 -4.92
N LEU A 51 -22.39 -35.53 -5.96
CA LEU A 51 -21.06 -34.96 -6.17
C LEU A 51 -21.14 -33.46 -6.48
N ASP A 52 -22.08 -33.02 -7.31
CA ASP A 52 -22.28 -31.60 -7.61
C ASP A 52 -22.70 -30.81 -6.36
N ARG A 53 -23.56 -31.40 -5.51
CA ARG A 53 -23.89 -30.84 -4.18
C ARG A 53 -22.65 -30.77 -3.29
N LEU A 54 -21.84 -31.83 -3.24
CA LEU A 54 -20.59 -31.86 -2.49
C LEU A 54 -19.60 -30.80 -2.97
N THR A 55 -19.43 -30.59 -4.27
CA THR A 55 -18.58 -29.53 -4.83
C THR A 55 -19.03 -28.15 -4.35
N ARG A 56 -20.35 -27.88 -4.32
CA ARG A 56 -20.88 -26.62 -3.79
C ARG A 56 -20.64 -26.47 -2.28
N ILE A 57 -20.80 -27.54 -1.51
CA ILE A 57 -20.49 -27.55 -0.06
C ILE A 57 -19.02 -27.18 0.17
N LEU A 58 -18.11 -27.81 -0.57
CA LEU A 58 -16.67 -27.55 -0.44
C LEU A 58 -16.32 -26.12 -0.82
N TYR A 59 -16.88 -25.60 -1.92
CA TYR A 59 -16.69 -24.20 -2.32
C TYR A 59 -17.11 -23.22 -1.21
N TYR A 60 -18.25 -23.45 -0.56
CA TYR A 60 -18.69 -22.59 0.54
C TYR A 60 -17.86 -22.76 1.82
N ARG A 61 -17.33 -23.95 2.07
CA ARG A 61 -16.39 -24.18 3.17
C ARG A 61 -15.06 -23.48 2.94
N ASP A 62 -14.58 -23.40 1.70
CA ASP A 62 -13.39 -22.63 1.33
C ASP A 62 -13.60 -21.11 1.50
N LEU A 63 -14.85 -20.65 1.48
CA LEU A 63 -15.26 -19.28 1.82
C LEU A 63 -15.54 -19.08 3.32
N ASP A 64 -15.15 -20.03 4.17
CA ASP A 64 -15.31 -20.04 5.63
C ASP A 64 -16.77 -19.95 6.13
N PHE A 65 -17.77 -20.28 5.31
CA PHE A 65 -19.14 -20.38 5.79
C PHE A 65 -19.31 -21.58 6.73
N ASP A 66 -20.07 -21.39 7.82
CA ASP A 66 -20.47 -22.48 8.70
C ASP A 66 -21.50 -23.41 8.03
N LEU A 67 -21.63 -24.63 8.54
CA LEU A 67 -22.48 -25.67 7.92
C LEU A 67 -23.97 -25.32 7.92
N GLU A 68 -24.43 -24.49 8.87
CA GLU A 68 -25.81 -24.03 8.96
C GLU A 68 -26.12 -23.04 7.83
N THR A 69 -25.22 -22.08 7.59
CA THR A 69 -25.29 -21.14 6.48
C THR A 69 -25.25 -21.87 5.14
N ILE A 70 -24.39 -22.88 5.01
CA ILE A 70 -24.28 -23.68 3.78
C ILE A 70 -25.57 -24.45 3.50
N THR A 71 -26.19 -25.05 4.52
CA THR A 71 -27.49 -25.74 4.38
C THR A 71 -28.53 -24.78 3.79
N THR A 72 -28.67 -23.59 4.39
CA THR A 72 -29.60 -22.56 3.92
C THR A 72 -29.33 -22.16 2.46
N LEU A 73 -28.06 -21.95 2.08
CA LEU A 73 -27.64 -21.57 0.71
C LEU A 73 -27.92 -22.66 -0.35
N LEU A 74 -28.01 -23.92 0.06
CA LEU A 74 -28.21 -25.06 -0.84
C LEU A 74 -29.68 -25.44 -0.99
N ASP A 75 -30.50 -25.17 0.02
CA ASP A 75 -31.91 -25.60 0.06
C ASP A 75 -32.89 -24.52 -0.48
N GLU A 76 -32.49 -23.24 -0.52
CA GLU A 76 -33.29 -22.16 -1.13
C GLU A 76 -32.96 -21.99 -2.64
N SER A 77 -33.73 -22.63 -3.53
CA SER A 77 -33.47 -22.61 -4.99
C SER A 77 -33.77 -21.28 -5.69
N ASP A 78 -34.64 -20.44 -5.14
CA ASP A 78 -35.27 -19.34 -5.89
C ASP A 78 -34.59 -17.97 -5.76
N ASP A 79 -33.71 -17.74 -4.77
CA ASP A 79 -32.91 -16.49 -4.62
C ASP A 79 -31.42 -16.73 -4.29
N HIS A 80 -30.84 -17.79 -4.85
CA HIS A 80 -29.42 -18.11 -4.67
C HIS A 80 -28.48 -16.93 -4.97
N VAL A 81 -28.74 -16.20 -6.05
CA VAL A 81 -27.95 -15.03 -6.46
C VAL A 81 -28.14 -13.86 -5.49
N GLY A 82 -29.34 -13.64 -4.96
CA GLY A 82 -29.58 -12.58 -3.98
C GLY A 82 -28.92 -12.86 -2.64
N GLN A 83 -28.89 -14.12 -2.19
CA GLN A 83 -28.20 -14.50 -0.96
C GLN A 83 -26.67 -14.33 -1.08
N LEU A 84 -26.09 -14.76 -2.21
CA LEU A 84 -24.68 -14.52 -2.52
C LEU A 84 -24.33 -13.02 -2.54
N ARG A 85 -25.20 -12.18 -3.11
CA ARG A 85 -25.01 -10.71 -3.09
C ARG A 85 -25.05 -10.14 -1.68
N ARG A 86 -25.98 -10.60 -0.83
CA ARG A 86 -26.06 -10.17 0.59
C ARG A 86 -24.78 -10.55 1.35
N GLN A 87 -24.30 -11.77 1.18
CA GLN A 87 -23.05 -12.22 1.80
C GLN A 87 -21.82 -11.48 1.27
N HIS A 88 -21.73 -11.26 -0.04
CA HIS A 88 -20.69 -10.44 -0.65
C HIS A 88 -20.66 -9.02 -0.04
N GLY A 89 -21.83 -8.39 0.14
CA GLY A 89 -21.94 -7.09 0.80
C GLY A 89 -21.37 -7.11 2.22
N LEU A 90 -21.79 -8.07 3.05
CA LEU A 90 -21.30 -8.21 4.43
C LEU A 90 -19.78 -8.42 4.51
N LEU A 91 -19.21 -9.23 3.62
CA LEU A 91 -17.76 -9.46 3.54
C LEU A 91 -17.02 -8.20 3.08
N THR A 92 -17.56 -7.47 2.11
CA THR A 92 -16.99 -6.22 1.62
C THR A 92 -16.97 -5.15 2.71
N ASP A 93 -18.07 -5.02 3.47
CA ASP A 93 -18.15 -4.11 4.62
C ASP A 93 -17.15 -4.49 5.72
N ARG A 94 -16.99 -5.80 5.98
CA ARG A 94 -15.99 -6.29 6.92
C ARG A 94 -14.57 -5.99 6.44
N LEU A 95 -14.28 -6.18 5.16
CA LEU A 95 -12.99 -5.85 4.55
C LEU A 95 -12.69 -4.36 4.70
N ALA A 96 -13.66 -3.48 4.43
CA ALA A 96 -13.51 -2.05 4.61
C ALA A 96 -13.16 -1.69 6.07
N ARG A 97 -13.87 -2.28 7.04
CA ARG A 97 -13.54 -2.10 8.48
C ARG A 97 -12.14 -2.62 8.84
N ILE A 98 -11.76 -3.79 8.32
CA ILE A 98 -10.43 -4.36 8.56
C ILE A 98 -9.34 -3.44 7.98
N ARG A 99 -9.51 -2.91 6.76
CA ARG A 99 -8.57 -1.96 6.17
C ARG A 99 -8.39 -0.70 7.03
N VAL A 100 -9.48 -0.15 7.57
CA VAL A 100 -9.40 0.99 8.50
C VAL A 100 -8.64 0.63 9.78
N MET A 101 -8.87 -0.55 10.36
CA MET A 101 -8.14 -1.01 11.55
C MET A 101 -6.66 -1.25 11.27
N VAL A 102 -6.32 -1.82 10.10
CA VAL A 102 -4.93 -1.99 9.65
C VAL A 102 -4.23 -0.64 9.55
N ALA A 103 -4.84 0.33 8.86
CA ALA A 103 -4.27 1.68 8.74
C ALA A 103 -4.10 2.39 10.10
N ALA A 104 -5.05 2.19 11.03
CA ALA A 104 -4.93 2.71 12.39
C ALA A 104 -3.77 2.06 13.17
N LEU A 105 -3.59 0.75 13.03
CA LEU A 105 -2.47 0.03 13.64
C LEU A 105 -1.14 0.38 12.99
N GLU A 106 -1.08 0.56 11.66
CA GLU A 106 0.12 1.04 10.97
C GLU A 106 0.53 2.43 11.48
N LYS A 107 -0.43 3.33 11.68
CA LYS A 107 -0.20 4.65 12.28
C LYS A 107 0.26 4.56 13.74
N GLU A 108 -0.30 3.63 14.52
CA GLU A 108 0.11 3.43 15.91
C GLU A 108 1.49 2.77 16.01
N MET A 109 1.77 1.81 15.13
CA MET A 109 3.06 1.14 14.99
C MET A 109 4.14 2.10 14.48
N SER A 110 3.87 2.99 13.52
CA SER A 110 4.85 4.02 13.13
C SER A 110 5.15 4.95 14.31
N ALA A 111 4.11 5.36 15.05
CA ALA A 111 4.27 6.17 16.26
C ALA A 111 5.05 5.47 17.40
N HIS A 112 5.09 4.14 17.46
CA HIS A 112 5.72 3.38 18.56
C HIS A 112 6.99 2.59 18.18
N MET A 113 7.16 2.20 16.91
CA MET A 113 8.29 1.38 16.46
C MET A 113 9.53 2.21 16.15
N ASN A 114 9.38 3.52 15.96
CA ASN A 114 10.50 4.43 15.76
C ASN A 114 10.59 5.37 16.95
N GLY A 115 11.41 5.04 17.96
CA GLY A 115 11.79 5.98 19.04
C GLY A 115 12.49 7.26 18.56
N ASN A 116 12.52 7.50 17.26
CA ASN A 116 13.23 8.54 16.52
C ASN A 116 12.29 9.32 15.56
N GLU A 117 11.05 8.86 15.31
CA GLU A 117 10.12 9.57 14.43
C GLU A 117 9.47 10.73 15.19
N LEU A 118 9.51 11.93 14.61
CA LEU A 118 9.04 13.15 15.26
C LEU A 118 7.53 13.06 15.55
N THR A 119 7.13 13.33 16.79
CA THR A 119 5.70 13.50 17.10
C THR A 119 5.12 14.72 16.36
N ALA A 120 3.81 14.81 16.23
CA ALA A 120 3.16 15.97 15.62
C ALA A 120 3.57 17.29 16.28
N GLU A 121 3.71 17.31 17.61
CA GLU A 121 4.20 18.48 18.35
C GLU A 121 5.65 18.81 18.00
N GLN A 122 6.53 17.80 17.89
CA GLN A 122 7.93 18.03 17.53
C GLN A 122 8.08 18.48 16.07
N LYS A 123 7.26 17.96 15.15
CA LYS A 123 7.23 18.44 13.75
C LYS A 123 6.82 19.91 13.71
N LEU A 124 5.79 20.30 14.47
CA LEU A 124 5.37 21.70 14.58
C LEU A 124 6.43 22.59 15.22
N GLU A 125 7.14 22.10 16.24
CA GLU A 125 8.25 22.83 16.89
C GLU A 125 9.43 23.05 15.94
N ILE A 126 9.80 22.04 15.15
CA ILE A 126 11.00 22.06 14.31
C ILE A 126 10.73 22.72 12.95
N PHE A 127 9.62 22.40 12.30
CA PHE A 127 9.30 22.88 10.95
C PHE A 127 8.36 24.08 10.93
N GLY A 128 7.75 24.43 12.07
CA GLY A 128 6.86 25.58 12.21
C GLY A 128 5.42 25.30 11.77
N ALA A 129 4.59 26.34 11.86
CA ALA A 129 3.15 26.26 11.57
C ALA A 129 2.82 26.04 10.08
N ASP A 130 3.79 26.24 9.20
CA ASP A 130 3.64 26.06 7.74
C ASP A 130 3.86 24.61 7.31
N TYR A 131 4.21 23.71 8.24
CA TYR A 131 4.27 22.28 8.00
C TYR A 131 2.87 21.71 7.74
N ASP A 132 2.64 21.21 6.52
CA ASP A 132 1.41 20.53 6.16
C ASP A 132 1.64 19.00 6.11
N PRO A 133 1.03 18.21 7.02
CA PRO A 133 1.15 16.76 7.00
C PRO A 133 0.58 16.10 5.73
N ALA A 134 -0.22 16.82 4.92
CA ALA A 134 -0.68 16.32 3.63
C ALA A 134 0.48 16.07 2.65
N TYR A 135 1.62 16.75 2.81
CA TYR A 135 2.79 16.55 1.95
C TYR A 135 3.37 15.13 2.06
N GLU A 136 3.44 14.56 3.26
CA GLU A 136 3.98 13.21 3.46
C GLU A 136 3.11 12.16 2.76
N VAL A 137 1.78 12.30 2.89
CA VAL A 137 0.79 11.39 2.28
C VAL A 137 0.86 11.45 0.76
N GLU A 138 0.97 12.64 0.18
CA GLU A 138 1.07 12.78 -1.27
C GLU A 138 2.41 12.30 -1.81
N ALA A 139 3.51 12.57 -1.10
CA ALA A 139 4.82 12.11 -1.51
C ALA A 139 4.88 10.57 -1.56
N GLU A 140 4.26 9.90 -0.59
CA GLU A 140 4.08 8.45 -0.60
C GLU A 140 3.22 7.99 -1.80
N GLN A 141 2.12 8.67 -2.10
CA GLN A 141 1.27 8.31 -3.25
C GLN A 141 1.99 8.47 -4.59
N ARG A 142 2.84 9.49 -4.73
CA ARG A 142 3.49 9.83 -6.01
C ARG A 142 4.81 9.10 -6.22
N TRP A 143 5.56 8.84 -5.15
CA TRP A 143 6.91 8.28 -5.22
C TRP A 143 7.11 7.03 -4.37
N GLY A 144 6.06 6.50 -3.72
CA GLY A 144 6.15 5.34 -2.82
C GLY A 144 6.80 4.09 -3.43
N ASP A 145 6.63 3.91 -4.74
CA ASP A 145 7.21 2.78 -5.49
C ASP A 145 8.63 3.04 -6.01
N THR A 146 9.23 4.19 -5.70
CA THR A 146 10.58 4.55 -6.17
C THR A 146 11.67 4.12 -5.20
N GLU A 147 12.85 3.82 -5.75
CA GLU A 147 14.04 3.54 -4.96
C GLU A 147 14.44 4.73 -4.07
N ALA A 148 14.30 5.96 -4.59
CA ALA A 148 14.60 7.18 -3.84
C ALA A 148 13.73 7.32 -2.58
N TRP A 149 12.43 6.97 -2.67
CA TRP A 149 11.54 6.94 -1.53
C TRP A 149 11.98 5.90 -0.49
N ARG A 150 12.28 4.66 -0.93
CA ARG A 150 12.77 3.61 -0.03
C ARG A 150 14.03 4.05 0.72
N GLN A 151 15.00 4.62 0.02
CA GLN A 151 16.23 5.12 0.63
C GLN A 151 15.98 6.25 1.62
N SER A 152 15.07 7.18 1.29
CA SER A 152 14.67 8.26 2.21
C SER A 152 14.10 7.69 3.51
N GLN A 153 13.20 6.71 3.43
CA GLN A 153 12.64 6.07 4.62
C GLN A 153 13.72 5.33 5.43
N GLU A 154 14.63 4.61 4.77
CA GLU A 154 15.73 3.90 5.44
C GLU A 154 16.71 4.86 6.15
N ARG A 155 17.07 5.98 5.52
CA ARG A 155 18.02 6.96 6.11
C ARG A 155 17.40 7.76 7.24
N THR A 156 16.19 8.27 7.02
CA THR A 156 15.49 9.12 7.98
C THR A 156 14.97 8.36 9.20
N ALA A 157 14.76 7.04 9.10
CA ALA A 157 14.39 6.21 10.25
C ALA A 157 15.41 6.28 11.41
N ALA A 158 16.68 6.58 11.11
CA ALA A 158 17.71 6.74 12.12
C ALA A 158 17.81 8.17 12.71
N PHE A 159 17.16 9.16 12.11
CA PHE A 159 17.32 10.57 12.50
C PHE A 159 16.66 10.86 13.84
N THR A 160 17.40 11.48 14.75
CA THR A 160 16.87 11.96 16.02
C THR A 160 16.22 13.33 15.87
N PRO A 161 15.44 13.80 16.86
CA PRO A 161 14.94 15.18 16.86
C PRO A 161 16.05 16.24 16.72
N ASP A 162 17.23 15.99 17.28
CA ASP A 162 18.37 16.91 17.15
C ASP A 162 18.98 16.89 15.74
N ASP A 163 18.94 15.74 15.05
CA ASP A 163 19.34 15.67 13.64
C ASP A 163 18.39 16.49 12.76
N TRP A 164 17.07 16.40 13.01
CA TRP A 164 16.08 17.21 12.31
C TRP A 164 16.25 18.71 12.56
N ARG A 165 16.53 19.12 13.81
CA ARG A 165 16.86 20.53 14.13
C ARG A 165 18.10 21.01 13.39
N ARG A 166 19.15 20.18 13.34
CA ARG A 166 20.38 20.51 12.61
C ARG A 166 20.11 20.67 11.11
N ILE A 167 19.42 19.70 10.51
CA ILE A 167 19.04 19.72 9.09
C ILE A 167 18.21 20.96 8.75
N LYS A 168 17.24 21.32 9.61
CA LYS A 168 16.44 22.53 9.43
C LYS A 168 17.31 23.79 9.47
N ALA A 169 18.19 23.90 10.46
CA ALA A 169 19.10 25.05 10.58
C ALA A 169 20.05 25.17 9.38
N ASP A 170 20.59 24.05 8.91
CA ASP A 170 21.47 24.00 7.74
C ASP A 170 20.70 24.41 6.46
N THR A 171 19.47 23.91 6.30
CA THR A 171 18.57 24.26 5.19
C THR A 171 18.22 25.75 5.20
N ASP A 172 17.89 26.32 6.37
CA ASP A 172 17.56 27.74 6.49
C ASP A 172 18.78 28.62 6.18
N ALA A 173 19.97 28.24 6.67
CA ALA A 173 21.21 28.95 6.38
C ALA A 173 21.61 28.86 4.90
N PHE A 174 21.32 27.74 4.24
CA PHE A 174 21.50 27.58 2.81
C PHE A 174 20.50 28.43 2.01
N ASN A 175 19.22 28.39 2.36
CA ASN A 175 18.16 29.20 1.74
C ASN A 175 18.44 30.71 1.84
N ALA A 176 18.97 31.18 2.98
CA ALA A 176 19.40 32.57 3.13
C ALA A 176 20.56 32.93 2.18
N ARG A 177 21.51 32.01 1.95
CA ARG A 177 22.60 32.20 0.98
C ARG A 177 22.11 32.19 -0.46
N LEU A 178 21.16 31.30 -0.81
CA LEU A 178 20.51 31.31 -2.12
C LEU A 178 19.83 32.65 -2.40
N ALA A 179 19.03 33.15 -1.45
CA ALA A 179 18.36 34.44 -1.58
C ALA A 179 19.35 35.60 -1.73
N ALA A 180 20.46 35.58 -0.99
CA ALA A 180 21.52 36.59 -1.09
C ALA A 180 22.23 36.57 -2.46
N ALA A 181 22.58 35.38 -2.96
CA ALA A 181 23.20 35.21 -4.27
C ALA A 181 22.27 35.67 -5.41
N PHE A 182 20.98 35.33 -5.32
CA PHE A 182 19.97 35.80 -6.26
C PHE A 182 19.84 37.33 -6.25
N ALA A 183 19.77 37.94 -5.05
CA ALA A 183 19.71 39.40 -4.91
C ALA A 183 20.97 40.11 -5.41
N ALA A 184 22.13 39.45 -5.33
CA ALA A 184 23.40 39.93 -5.88
C ALA A 184 23.50 39.79 -7.41
N GLY A 185 22.53 39.12 -8.06
CA GLY A 185 22.51 38.90 -9.50
C GLY A 185 23.52 37.85 -9.96
N VAL A 186 23.84 36.87 -9.12
CA VAL A 186 24.71 35.74 -9.49
C VAL A 186 24.12 35.04 -10.70
N SER A 187 24.94 34.89 -11.75
CA SER A 187 24.51 34.32 -13.03
C SER A 187 24.59 32.79 -13.00
N PRO A 188 23.58 32.06 -13.49
CA PRO A 188 23.66 30.61 -13.70
C PRO A 188 24.89 30.23 -14.54
N GLY A 189 25.54 29.11 -14.20
CA GLY A 189 26.79 28.65 -14.85
C GLY A 189 28.06 29.40 -14.42
N SER A 190 27.98 30.24 -13.39
CA SER A 190 29.17 30.81 -12.75
C SER A 190 29.70 29.89 -11.64
N ASP A 191 30.99 29.98 -11.30
CA ASP A 191 31.59 29.21 -10.21
C ASP A 191 30.87 29.35 -8.85
N GLU A 192 30.21 30.48 -8.61
CA GLU A 192 29.40 30.69 -7.42
C GLU A 192 28.04 29.98 -7.50
N ALA A 193 27.37 30.07 -8.66
CA ALA A 193 26.13 29.35 -8.92
C ALA A 193 26.32 27.83 -8.86
N ASP A 194 27.38 27.31 -9.48
CA ASP A 194 27.68 25.87 -9.54
C ASP A 194 27.96 25.32 -8.13
N ARG A 195 28.67 26.08 -7.28
CA ARG A 195 28.85 25.71 -5.87
C ARG A 195 27.54 25.63 -5.10
N LEU A 196 26.60 26.54 -5.35
CA LEU A 196 25.27 26.50 -4.73
C LEU A 196 24.45 25.31 -5.23
N ALA A 197 24.57 24.95 -6.52
CA ALA A 197 23.94 23.75 -7.07
C ALA A 197 24.48 22.47 -6.44
N GLU A 198 25.80 22.34 -6.33
CA GLU A 198 26.42 21.17 -5.67
C GLU A 198 26.05 21.06 -4.19
N GLU A 199 25.96 22.19 -3.49
CA GLU A 199 25.51 22.20 -2.10
C GLU A 199 24.04 21.78 -1.97
N HIS A 200 23.17 22.24 -2.87
CA HIS A 200 21.79 21.78 -2.96
C HIS A 200 21.71 20.27 -3.20
N LEU A 201 22.51 19.75 -4.12
CA LEU A 201 22.57 18.33 -4.43
C LEU A 201 23.08 17.51 -3.25
N ALA A 202 24.08 18.01 -2.52
CA ALA A 202 24.57 17.39 -1.29
C ALA A 202 23.47 17.35 -0.21
N GLY A 203 22.64 18.38 -0.12
CA GLY A 203 21.44 18.38 0.74
C GLY A 203 20.47 17.26 0.39
N LEU A 204 20.11 17.11 -0.90
CA LEU A 204 19.25 16.00 -1.37
C LEU A 204 19.86 14.63 -1.08
N ARG A 205 21.18 14.49 -1.24
CA ARG A 205 21.94 13.28 -0.94
C ARG A 205 21.89 12.85 0.53
N THR A 206 21.41 13.69 1.44
CA THR A 206 21.13 13.29 2.82
C THR A 206 19.99 12.27 2.88
N TYR A 207 19.03 12.34 1.96
CA TYR A 207 17.82 11.51 1.96
C TYR A 207 17.91 10.33 1.00
N TYR A 208 18.47 10.50 -0.19
CA TYR A 208 18.55 9.45 -1.19
C TYR A 208 19.72 9.70 -2.14
N ASP A 209 20.17 8.66 -2.85
CA ASP A 209 21.20 8.83 -3.87
C ASP A 209 20.66 9.63 -5.04
N ALA A 210 21.33 10.75 -5.35
CA ALA A 210 20.97 11.64 -6.43
C ALA A 210 22.19 11.98 -7.28
N ASP A 211 22.05 11.84 -8.60
CA ASP A 211 22.97 12.37 -9.60
C ASP A 211 22.46 13.71 -10.15
N HIS A 212 23.24 14.34 -11.02
CA HIS A 212 22.89 15.61 -11.65
C HIS A 212 21.61 15.53 -12.51
N ALA A 213 21.39 14.39 -13.18
CA ALA A 213 20.18 14.16 -13.97
C ALA A 213 18.93 14.14 -13.07
N MET A 214 19.00 13.48 -11.92
CA MET A 214 17.93 13.46 -10.94
C MET A 214 17.75 14.82 -10.27
N HIS A 215 18.84 15.56 -10.02
CA HIS A 215 18.78 16.92 -9.49
C HIS A 215 17.96 17.84 -10.38
N ARG A 216 18.12 17.75 -11.70
CA ARG A 216 17.30 18.49 -12.69
C ARG A 216 15.82 18.09 -12.62
N GLN A 217 15.52 16.80 -12.46
CA GLN A 217 14.13 16.33 -12.34
C GLN A 217 13.46 16.88 -11.07
N VAL A 218 14.19 16.90 -9.95
CA VAL A 218 13.70 17.52 -8.71
C VAL A 218 13.48 19.02 -8.91
N ALA A 219 14.43 19.70 -9.56
CA ALA A 219 14.33 21.14 -9.83
C ALA A 219 13.15 21.52 -10.72
N SER A 220 12.64 20.61 -11.55
CA SER A 220 11.46 20.88 -12.36
C SER A 220 10.21 21.10 -11.50
N LEU A 221 10.10 20.42 -10.36
CA LEU A 221 8.99 20.57 -9.43
C LEU A 221 8.90 22.00 -8.87
N TYR A 222 10.04 22.70 -8.72
CA TYR A 222 10.07 24.07 -8.19
C TYR A 222 9.42 25.10 -9.12
N THR A 223 9.19 24.77 -10.39
CA THR A 223 8.47 25.64 -11.33
C THR A 223 7.15 25.05 -11.81
N ASP A 224 7.02 23.72 -11.78
CA ASP A 224 5.85 23.01 -12.30
C ASP A 224 4.75 22.87 -11.24
N ASP A 225 5.07 23.05 -9.96
CA ASP A 225 4.15 22.91 -8.83
C ASP A 225 4.33 24.05 -7.82
N GLU A 226 3.28 24.86 -7.66
CA GLU A 226 3.29 26.04 -6.78
C GLU A 226 3.66 25.73 -5.33
N ARG A 227 3.41 24.51 -4.86
CA ARG A 227 3.69 24.12 -3.47
C ARG A 227 5.18 23.94 -3.20
N TYR A 228 5.88 23.37 -4.18
CA TYR A 228 7.35 23.24 -4.12
C TYR A 228 8.06 24.55 -4.49
N ALA A 229 7.40 25.42 -5.26
CA ALA A 229 7.88 26.76 -5.56
C ALA A 229 7.80 27.70 -4.34
N ARG A 230 6.70 27.61 -3.57
CA ARG A 230 6.34 28.56 -2.50
C ARG A 230 7.48 28.87 -1.51
N PRO A 231 8.21 27.89 -0.94
CA PRO A 231 9.28 28.19 0.01
C PRO A 231 10.38 29.09 -0.57
N TYR A 232 10.66 28.98 -1.86
CA TYR A 232 11.65 29.81 -2.54
C TYR A 232 11.06 31.18 -2.94
N GLU A 233 9.83 31.19 -3.45
CA GLU A 233 9.15 32.41 -3.87
C GLU A 233 8.83 33.35 -2.68
N GLU A 234 8.61 32.81 -1.48
CA GLU A 234 8.45 33.59 -0.25
C GLU A 234 9.77 34.26 0.21
N LEU A 235 10.92 33.64 -0.09
CA LEU A 235 12.23 34.23 0.20
C LEU A 235 12.55 35.39 -0.75
N ALA A 236 12.34 35.18 -2.04
CA ALA A 236 12.46 36.22 -3.05
C ALA A 236 11.66 35.85 -4.31
N PRO A 237 10.82 36.75 -4.85
CA PRO A 237 10.09 36.49 -6.09
C PRO A 237 11.02 36.16 -7.26
N GLY A 238 10.77 35.03 -7.93
CA GLY A 238 11.57 34.51 -9.03
C GLY A 238 12.75 33.62 -8.61
N LEU A 239 12.96 33.41 -7.30
CA LEU A 239 14.05 32.58 -6.80
C LEU A 239 13.92 31.11 -7.26
N ALA A 240 12.71 30.55 -7.32
CA ALA A 240 12.52 29.16 -7.73
C ALA A 240 12.96 28.94 -9.19
N THR A 241 12.59 29.88 -10.06
CA THR A 241 12.98 29.86 -11.48
C THR A 241 14.49 30.04 -11.64
N TRP A 242 15.10 30.94 -10.87
CA TRP A 242 16.55 31.13 -10.89
C TRP A 242 17.30 29.89 -10.38
N LEU A 243 16.85 29.28 -9.29
CA LEU A 243 17.45 28.06 -8.74
C LEU A 243 17.40 26.92 -9.76
N ARG A 244 16.27 26.74 -10.46
CA ARG A 244 16.18 25.75 -11.54
C ARG A 244 17.22 26.02 -12.64
N ALA A 245 17.38 27.26 -13.07
CA ALA A 245 18.38 27.61 -14.09
C ALA A 245 19.83 27.36 -13.60
N VAL A 246 20.12 27.64 -12.33
CA VAL A 246 21.42 27.32 -11.69
C VAL A 246 21.69 25.82 -11.70
N ILE A 247 20.70 25.00 -11.36
CA ILE A 247 20.82 23.53 -11.34
C ILE A 247 20.97 22.97 -12.76
N ASP A 248 20.16 23.45 -13.71
CA ASP A 248 20.25 23.01 -15.11
C ASP A 248 21.63 23.33 -15.71
N ALA A 249 22.17 24.55 -15.47
CA ALA A 249 23.50 24.94 -15.94
C ALA A 249 24.62 24.10 -15.31
N ASN A 250 24.54 23.82 -14.01
CA ASN A 250 25.52 22.98 -13.33
C ASN A 250 25.52 21.55 -13.89
N ALA A 251 24.33 20.97 -14.11
CA ALA A 251 24.23 19.64 -14.69
C ALA A 251 24.85 19.54 -16.10
N GLU A 252 24.70 20.58 -16.94
CA GLU A 252 25.34 20.63 -18.26
C GLU A 252 26.89 20.59 -18.20
N HIS A 253 27.50 21.00 -17.08
CA HIS A 253 28.96 20.89 -16.87
C HIS A 253 29.41 19.47 -16.46
N HIS A 254 28.46 18.61 -16.08
CA HIS A 254 28.70 17.27 -15.53
C HIS A 254 28.19 16.12 -16.41
N ASP A 255 27.48 16.44 -17.51
CA ASP A 255 27.09 15.52 -18.59
C ASP A 255 28.24 15.24 -19.58
#